data_AF-A0AAX4I6N7-F1
#
_entry.id   AF-A0AAX4I6N7-F1
#
_cell.length_a   1.000
_cell.length_b   1.000
_cell.length_c   1.000
_cell.angle_alpha   90.00
_cell.angle_beta   90.00
_cell.angle_gamma   90.00
#
_symmetry.space_group_name_H-M   'P 1'
#
loop_
_entity.id
_entity.type
_entity.pdbx_description
1 polymer ?
#
loop_
_entity_poly.entity_id
_entity_poly.type
_entity_poly.pdbx_seq_one_letter_code
_entity_poly.pdbx_strand_id
1 'polypeptide(L)'
;MTPYRDTGNACDYVLSEWRNDTDSTPRECDECILGPIQLEVNSPIGHTEARAGEFKAAMSSCSVKGYAYTNQPPYVQSQTSASPESPTLVLQDWSARRMSSECATTYRVQEGDTCDSIAVAQEVPSRDLVEANDKLDGWCGGLEAGMDLCLPAKCKMHPLKPEDSCESLLEAYGAGQKSLAEWNPRLYIQCDNLNAITGYICVG
;
A
#
# COMPACT_ATOMS: atom_id res chain seq x y z
N MET A 1 8.63 17.30 21.53
CA MET A 1 8.56 16.21 20.54
C MET A 1 9.67 16.40 19.53
N THR A 2 10.60 15.47 19.42
CA THR A 2 11.53 15.41 18.29
C THR A 2 10.71 15.00 17.05
N PRO A 3 10.82 15.69 15.91
CA PRO A 3 10.14 15.28 14.69
C PRO A 3 10.55 13.84 14.33
N TYR A 4 9.57 12.96 14.08
CA TYR A 4 9.78 11.52 13.85
C TYR A 4 10.57 11.19 12.57
N ARG A 5 10.82 12.20 11.74
CA ARG A 5 11.70 12.23 10.56
C ARG A 5 13.06 11.52 10.73
N ASP A 6 13.49 11.32 11.98
CA ASP A 6 14.77 10.71 12.34
C ASP A 6 14.75 9.18 12.57
N THR A 7 13.57 8.52 12.61
CA THR A 7 13.50 7.06 12.88
C THR A 7 13.47 6.17 11.63
N GLY A 8 13.02 6.71 10.48
CA GLY A 8 13.04 6.01 9.20
C GLY A 8 11.92 4.98 8.97
N ASN A 9 10.98 4.78 9.90
CA ASN A 9 9.90 3.79 9.76
C ASN A 9 8.75 4.29 8.86
N ALA A 10 7.94 3.38 8.32
CA ALA A 10 6.76 3.75 7.54
C ALA A 10 5.59 4.12 8.45
N CYS A 11 4.76 5.06 8.02
CA CYS A 11 3.62 5.50 8.83
C CYS A 11 2.59 4.41 9.07
N ASP A 12 2.44 3.43 8.18
CA ASP A 12 1.56 2.28 8.42
C ASP A 12 2.00 1.46 9.64
N TYR A 13 3.30 1.30 9.84
CA TYR A 13 3.86 0.63 11.01
C TYR A 13 3.68 1.47 12.29
N VAL A 14 3.89 2.79 12.20
CA VAL A 14 3.67 3.70 13.35
C VAL A 14 2.20 3.70 13.78
N LEU A 15 1.29 3.74 12.81
CA LEU A 15 -0.14 3.74 13.03
C LEU A 15 -0.65 2.39 13.57
N SER A 16 0.04 1.27 13.28
CA SER A 16 -0.30 -0.01 13.91
C SER A 16 0.07 -0.03 15.40
N GLU A 17 1.27 0.43 15.77
CA GLU A 17 1.71 0.49 17.17
C GLU A 17 0.74 1.32 18.04
N TRP A 18 0.19 2.42 17.52
CA TRP A 18 -0.77 3.23 18.28
C TRP A 18 -2.12 2.55 18.54
N ARG A 19 -2.53 1.54 17.75
CA ARG A 19 -3.82 0.87 17.96
C ARG A 19 -3.89 0.13 19.29
N ASN A 20 -2.75 -0.34 19.77
CA ASN A 20 -2.64 -1.08 21.02
C ASN A 20 -2.15 -0.20 22.18
N ASP A 21 -1.86 1.07 21.93
CA ASP A 21 -1.37 1.99 22.95
C ASP A 21 -2.52 2.50 23.83
N THR A 22 -2.33 2.44 25.14
CA THR A 22 -3.27 3.02 26.14
C THR A 22 -2.93 4.46 26.50
N ASP A 23 -1.83 4.99 25.96
CA ASP A 23 -1.40 6.36 26.16
C ASP A 23 -2.39 7.34 25.49
N SER A 24 -2.88 8.30 26.27
CA SER A 24 -3.78 9.36 25.82
C SER A 24 -3.06 10.56 25.21
N THR A 25 -1.73 10.47 25.03
CA THR A 25 -0.93 11.53 24.44
C THR A 25 -1.45 11.88 23.04
N PRO A 26 -1.86 13.14 22.78
CA PRO A 26 -2.37 13.54 21.47
C PRO A 26 -1.34 13.32 20.37
N ARG A 27 -1.68 12.46 19.41
CA ARG A 27 -0.84 12.11 18.25
C ARG A 27 -1.06 13.03 17.04
N GLU A 28 -1.94 14.02 17.20
CA GLU A 28 -2.38 14.97 16.16
C GLU A 28 -1.25 15.83 15.54
N CYS A 29 -0.12 15.94 16.24
CA CYS A 29 1.05 16.66 15.77
C CYS A 29 2.11 15.77 15.10
N ASP A 30 1.85 14.47 15.02
CA ASP A 30 2.78 13.53 14.42
C ASP A 30 2.81 13.64 12.90
N GLU A 31 3.96 13.35 12.30
CA GLU A 31 4.15 13.39 10.85
C GLU A 31 3.24 12.41 10.12
N CYS A 32 2.99 11.25 10.72
CA CYS A 32 2.09 10.25 10.16
C CYS A 32 0.62 10.67 10.14
N ILE A 33 0.29 11.76 10.83
CA ILE A 33 -1.02 12.42 10.76
C ILE A 33 -0.96 13.65 9.84
N LEU A 34 0.02 14.53 10.04
CA LEU A 34 0.09 15.80 9.31
C LEU A 34 0.52 15.65 7.84
N GLY A 35 1.31 14.63 7.50
CA GLY A 35 1.77 14.35 6.13
C GLY A 35 0.62 14.02 5.16
N PRO A 36 -0.24 13.04 5.46
CA PRO A 36 -1.42 12.75 4.65
C PRO A 36 -2.36 13.94 4.50
N ILE A 37 -2.57 14.72 5.58
CA ILE A 37 -3.40 15.93 5.52
C ILE A 37 -2.78 16.97 4.59
N GLN A 38 -1.45 17.14 4.62
CA GLN A 38 -0.73 18.02 3.69
C GLN A 38 -0.95 17.61 2.23
N LEU A 39 -0.91 16.32 1.92
CA LEU A 39 -1.18 15.80 0.57
C LEU A 39 -2.63 16.07 0.17
N GLU A 40 -3.58 15.86 1.08
CA GLU A 40 -5.01 16.09 0.84
C GLU A 40 -5.31 17.56 0.55
N VAL A 41 -4.85 18.48 1.40
CA VAL A 41 -5.11 19.92 1.22
C VAL A 41 -4.35 20.52 0.04
N ASN A 42 -3.34 19.85 -0.49
CA ASN A 42 -2.65 20.28 -1.71
C ASN A 42 -3.12 19.51 -2.95
N SER A 43 -4.04 18.55 -2.80
CA SER A 43 -4.60 17.79 -3.91
C SER A 43 -5.75 18.58 -4.53
N PRO A 44 -5.81 18.68 -5.87
CA PRO A 44 -6.94 19.29 -6.56
C PRO A 44 -8.29 18.66 -6.18
N ILE A 45 -8.32 17.36 -5.86
CA ILE A 45 -9.55 16.61 -5.53
C ILE A 45 -9.84 16.67 -4.01
N GLY A 46 -8.80 16.70 -3.18
CA GLY A 46 -8.92 16.67 -1.71
C GLY A 46 -9.06 18.04 -1.06
N HIS A 47 -8.73 19.13 -1.77
CA HIS A 47 -8.75 20.47 -1.19
C HIS A 47 -10.17 20.95 -0.88
N THR A 48 -10.37 21.38 0.36
CA THR A 48 -11.51 22.21 0.78
C THR A 48 -11.01 23.32 1.71
N GLU A 49 -11.67 24.48 1.71
CA GLU A 49 -11.30 25.60 2.59
C GLU A 49 -11.38 25.23 4.08
N ALA A 50 -12.36 24.39 4.45
CA ALA A 50 -12.50 23.89 5.81
C ALA A 50 -11.30 23.02 6.23
N ARG A 51 -10.94 22.02 5.43
CA ARG A 51 -9.80 21.12 5.72
C ARG A 51 -8.47 21.87 5.71
N ALA A 52 -8.32 22.85 4.81
CA ALA A 52 -7.15 23.73 4.77
C ALA A 52 -7.06 24.62 6.03
N GLY A 53 -8.19 25.12 6.52
CA GLY A 53 -8.28 25.86 7.78
C GLY A 53 -7.87 25.02 8.99
N GLU A 54 -8.38 23.79 9.07
CA GLU A 54 -8.00 22.81 10.10
C GLU A 54 -6.51 22.49 10.06
N PHE A 55 -5.95 22.23 8.88
CA PHE A 55 -4.53 21.95 8.71
C PHE A 55 -3.66 23.14 9.13
N LYS A 56 -4.06 24.37 8.77
CA LYS A 56 -3.34 25.58 9.18
C LYS A 56 -3.39 25.80 10.69
N ALA A 57 -4.52 25.51 11.32
CA ALA A 57 -4.66 25.55 12.78
C ALA A 57 -3.76 24.50 13.45
N ALA A 58 -3.75 23.26 12.94
CA ALA A 58 -2.92 22.17 13.44
C ALA A 58 -1.42 22.47 13.32
N MET A 59 -0.96 23.00 12.18
CA MET A 59 0.43 23.44 12.03
C MET A 59 0.82 24.48 13.08
N SER A 60 -0.08 25.42 13.37
CA SER A 60 0.14 26.46 14.37
C SER A 60 0.15 25.91 15.80
N SER A 61 -0.76 25.00 16.16
CA SER A 61 -0.81 24.41 17.50
C SER A 61 0.39 23.49 17.75
N CYS A 62 0.79 22.74 16.73
CA CYS A 62 1.89 21.78 16.81
C CYS A 62 3.28 22.41 16.70
N SER A 63 3.38 23.71 16.40
CA SER A 63 4.66 24.43 16.22
C SER A 63 5.62 23.76 15.21
N VAL A 64 5.06 23.04 14.23
CA VAL A 64 5.82 22.28 13.23
C VAL A 64 6.30 23.17 12.10
N LYS A 65 7.46 22.85 11.53
CA LYS A 65 8.06 23.55 10.37
C LYS A 65 8.30 22.54 9.25
N GLY A 66 8.06 22.93 8.00
CA GLY A 66 8.36 22.10 6.82
C GLY A 66 7.15 21.63 6.02
N TYR A 67 5.93 21.81 6.53
CA TYR A 67 4.71 21.60 5.78
C TYR A 67 4.45 22.80 4.85
N ALA A 68 4.44 22.55 3.55
CA ALA A 68 4.08 23.52 2.52
C ALA A 68 2.59 23.40 2.18
N TYR A 69 1.90 24.54 2.13
CA TYR A 69 0.51 24.65 1.67
C TYR A 69 0.48 25.48 0.39
N THR A 70 -0.01 24.88 -0.68
CA THR A 70 -0.29 25.55 -1.95
C THR A 70 -1.78 25.81 -2.02
N ASN A 71 -2.18 27.08 -2.00
CA ASN A 71 -3.58 27.48 -2.12
C ASN A 71 -4.04 27.25 -3.58
N GLN A 72 -4.31 26.00 -3.95
CA GLN A 72 -4.87 25.69 -5.26
C GLN A 72 -6.34 26.11 -5.27
N PRO A 73 -6.81 26.83 -6.31
CA PRO A 73 -8.24 27.09 -6.44
C PRO A 73 -9.01 25.77 -6.62
N PRO A 74 -10.24 25.65 -6.10
CA PRO A 74 -11.07 24.47 -6.33
C PRO A 74 -11.22 24.25 -7.84
N TYR A 75 -11.02 23.01 -8.27
CA TYR A 75 -11.13 22.66 -9.68
C TYR A 75 -12.56 22.93 -10.17
N VAL A 76 -12.71 23.80 -11.17
CA VAL A 76 -13.90 23.78 -12.03
C VAL A 76 -13.65 22.67 -13.03
N GLN A 77 -14.46 21.61 -12.94
CA GLN A 77 -14.32 20.38 -13.72
C GLN A 77 -14.51 20.65 -15.21
N SER A 78 -13.46 21.10 -15.90
CA SER A 78 -13.40 21.09 -17.36
C SER A 78 -12.86 19.73 -17.79
N GLN A 79 -13.75 18.92 -18.37
CA GLN A 79 -13.41 17.62 -18.95
C GLN A 79 -12.54 17.84 -20.19
N THR A 80 -11.24 17.97 -20.00
CA THR A 80 -10.25 17.79 -21.07
C THR A 80 -9.01 17.18 -20.45
N SER A 81 -8.97 15.84 -20.43
CA SER A 81 -7.79 15.07 -20.04
C SER A 81 -6.72 15.22 -21.10
N ALA A 82 -5.75 16.11 -20.86
CA ALA A 82 -4.41 15.95 -21.42
C ALA A 82 -3.54 15.39 -20.30
N SER A 83 -3.13 14.13 -20.46
CA SER A 83 -2.22 13.43 -19.53
C SER A 83 -0.89 14.19 -19.49
N PRO A 84 -0.46 14.76 -18.35
CA PRO A 84 0.90 15.23 -18.21
C PRO A 84 1.83 14.01 -18.20
N GLU A 85 2.93 14.04 -18.95
CA GLU A 85 3.99 13.05 -18.82
C GLU A 85 4.47 13.02 -17.36
N SER A 86 4.33 11.84 -16.76
CA SER A 86 4.78 11.57 -15.39
C SER A 86 6.31 11.72 -15.32
N PRO A 87 6.87 12.42 -14.33
CA PRO A 87 8.32 12.52 -14.20
C PRO A 87 8.90 11.12 -13.95
N THR A 88 9.90 10.75 -14.73
CA THR A 88 10.64 9.49 -14.57
C THR A 88 11.46 9.55 -13.28
N LEU A 89 10.83 9.24 -12.14
CA LEU A 89 11.53 8.91 -10.93
C LEU A 89 12.13 7.51 -11.12
N VAL A 90 13.45 7.42 -10.93
CA VAL A 90 14.17 6.14 -10.83
C VAL A 90 13.81 5.52 -9.48
N LEU A 91 12.55 5.08 -9.34
CA LEU A 91 12.13 4.26 -8.21
C LEU A 91 12.79 2.90 -8.40
N GLN A 92 13.18 2.27 -7.29
CA GLN A 92 13.63 0.89 -7.31
C GLN A 92 12.59 0.06 -8.07
N ASP A 93 13.03 -0.47 -9.21
CA ASP A 93 12.25 -0.95 -10.36
C ASP A 93 11.25 -2.07 -10.03
N TRP A 94 11.24 -2.56 -8.80
CA TRP A 94 10.49 -3.74 -8.38
C TRP A 94 9.12 -3.38 -7.76
N SER A 95 9.02 -2.32 -6.96
CA SER A 95 7.76 -1.94 -6.29
C SER A 95 6.75 -1.34 -7.28
N ALA A 96 7.22 -0.50 -8.20
CA ALA A 96 6.39 0.08 -9.25
C ALA A 96 5.86 -0.99 -10.23
N ARG A 97 6.65 -2.04 -10.52
CA ARG A 97 6.20 -3.19 -11.33
C ARG A 97 5.18 -4.06 -10.63
N ARG A 98 5.22 -4.19 -9.30
CA ARG A 98 4.16 -4.90 -8.54
C ARG A 98 2.87 -4.09 -8.45
N MET A 99 2.95 -2.77 -8.37
CA MET A 99 1.77 -1.88 -8.42
C MET A 99 1.21 -1.70 -9.84
N SER A 100 2.01 -1.97 -10.86
CA SER A 100 1.58 -2.02 -12.26
C SER A 100 0.70 -3.25 -12.50
N SER A 101 -0.45 -3.08 -13.15
CA SER A 101 -1.26 -4.21 -13.67
C SER A 101 -0.69 -4.76 -14.97
N GLU A 102 0.59 -4.49 -15.27
CA GLU A 102 1.21 -4.95 -16.50
C GLU A 102 1.33 -6.46 -16.51
N CYS A 103 0.85 -7.02 -17.60
CA CYS A 103 0.90 -8.44 -17.82
C CYS A 103 2.32 -8.89 -18.11
N ALA A 104 2.99 -9.46 -17.11
CA ALA A 104 4.34 -9.98 -17.28
C ALA A 104 4.31 -11.25 -18.14
N THR A 105 3.38 -12.15 -17.85
CA THR A 105 3.17 -13.41 -18.59
C THR A 105 1.71 -13.82 -18.53
N THR A 106 1.30 -14.77 -19.37
CA THR A 106 -0.06 -15.33 -19.37
C THR A 106 -0.06 -16.78 -18.89
N TYR A 107 -1.10 -17.17 -18.16
CA TYR A 107 -1.33 -18.53 -17.71
C TYR A 107 -2.68 -19.06 -18.20
N ARG A 108 -2.69 -20.26 -18.77
CA ARG A 108 -3.92 -20.94 -19.18
C ARG A 108 -4.44 -21.76 -18.01
N VAL A 109 -5.61 -21.39 -17.48
CA VAL A 109 -6.25 -22.08 -16.36
C VAL A 109 -6.56 -23.52 -16.74
N GLN A 110 -6.15 -24.45 -15.88
CA GLN A 110 -6.39 -25.87 -16.03
C GLN A 110 -7.60 -26.32 -15.22
N GLU A 111 -8.12 -27.51 -15.53
CA GLU A 111 -9.19 -28.10 -14.74
C GLU A 111 -8.72 -28.41 -13.32
N GLY A 112 -9.46 -27.92 -12.31
CA GLY A 112 -9.13 -28.07 -10.90
C GLY A 112 -8.22 -26.98 -10.32
N ASP A 113 -7.79 -26.00 -11.11
CA ASP A 113 -7.04 -24.86 -10.60
C ASP A 113 -7.90 -23.97 -9.67
N THR A 114 -7.24 -23.37 -8.68
CA THR A 114 -7.74 -22.27 -7.87
C THR A 114 -6.78 -21.09 -7.98
N CYS A 115 -7.20 -19.86 -7.65
CA CYS A 115 -6.26 -18.73 -7.65
C CYS A 115 -5.06 -19.01 -6.74
N ASP A 116 -5.27 -19.68 -5.61
CA ASP A 116 -4.18 -20.03 -4.69
C ASP A 116 -3.24 -21.09 -5.27
N SER A 117 -3.76 -22.13 -5.95
CA SER A 117 -2.88 -23.12 -6.58
C SER A 117 -2.05 -22.51 -7.70
N ILE A 118 -2.65 -21.62 -8.50
CA ILE A 118 -1.98 -20.88 -9.57
C ILE A 118 -0.95 -19.91 -8.97
N ALA A 119 -1.34 -19.11 -7.98
CA ALA A 119 -0.48 -18.14 -7.30
C ALA A 119 0.79 -18.81 -6.76
N VAL A 120 0.64 -19.94 -6.09
CA VAL A 120 1.76 -20.72 -5.55
C VAL A 120 2.63 -21.29 -6.67
N ALA A 121 2.01 -21.93 -7.68
CA ALA A 121 2.75 -22.57 -8.76
C ALA A 121 3.50 -21.57 -9.66
N GLN A 122 2.94 -20.36 -9.80
CA GLN A 122 3.49 -19.30 -10.65
C GLN A 122 4.32 -18.27 -9.88
N GLU A 123 4.43 -18.40 -8.56
CA GLU A 123 5.16 -17.49 -7.67
C GLU A 123 4.64 -16.04 -7.75
N VAL A 124 3.32 -15.89 -7.82
CA VAL A 124 2.64 -14.58 -7.89
C VAL A 124 1.67 -14.42 -6.73
N PRO A 125 1.47 -13.20 -6.18
CA PRO A 125 0.50 -13.00 -5.09
C PRO A 125 -0.93 -13.25 -5.55
N SER A 126 -1.72 -14.02 -4.78
CA SER A 126 -3.12 -14.30 -5.12
C SER A 126 -3.96 -13.03 -5.32
N ARG A 127 -3.71 -11.99 -4.52
CA ARG A 127 -4.42 -10.70 -4.64
C ARG A 127 -4.04 -9.92 -5.88
N ASP A 128 -2.74 -9.88 -6.22
CA ASP A 128 -2.28 -9.24 -7.46
C ASP A 128 -2.79 -10.02 -8.69
N LEU A 129 -2.87 -11.35 -8.61
CA LEU A 129 -3.44 -12.18 -9.67
C LEU A 129 -4.91 -11.84 -9.92
N VAL A 130 -5.71 -11.72 -8.85
CA VAL A 130 -7.13 -11.35 -8.96
C VAL A 130 -7.28 -9.95 -9.55
N GLU A 131 -6.54 -8.97 -9.04
CA GLU A 131 -6.66 -7.58 -9.51
C GLU A 131 -6.10 -7.35 -10.92
N ALA A 132 -5.16 -8.17 -11.38
CA ALA A 132 -4.66 -8.12 -12.76
C ALA A 132 -5.67 -8.66 -13.79
N ASN A 133 -6.80 -9.25 -13.34
CA ASN A 133 -7.74 -9.95 -14.20
C ASN A 133 -9.18 -9.52 -13.91
N ASP A 134 -9.69 -8.52 -14.65
CA ASP A 134 -11.04 -7.94 -14.47
C ASP A 134 -12.21 -8.93 -14.55
N LYS A 135 -11.98 -10.14 -15.09
CA LYS A 135 -12.98 -11.22 -15.14
C LYS A 135 -13.13 -11.95 -13.81
N LEU A 136 -12.13 -11.83 -12.93
CA LEU A 136 -12.17 -12.38 -11.59
C LEU A 136 -12.75 -11.34 -10.63
N ASP A 137 -13.64 -11.76 -9.75
CA ASP A 137 -14.03 -10.92 -8.63
C ASP A 137 -12.98 -10.94 -7.50
N GLY A 138 -13.13 -10.06 -6.51
CA GLY A 138 -12.21 -9.92 -5.38
C GLY A 138 -12.02 -11.17 -4.51
N TRP A 139 -12.79 -12.24 -4.74
CA TRP A 139 -12.72 -13.54 -4.08
C TRP A 139 -12.33 -14.67 -5.04
N CYS A 140 -11.74 -14.35 -6.20
CA CYS A 140 -11.43 -15.31 -7.27
C CYS A 140 -12.69 -15.98 -7.89
N GLY A 141 -13.86 -15.38 -7.74
CA GLY A 141 -15.06 -15.82 -8.46
C GLY A 141 -14.92 -15.55 -9.95
N GLY A 142 -15.42 -16.47 -10.78
CA GLY A 142 -15.30 -16.39 -12.24
C GLY A 142 -14.07 -17.07 -12.84
N LEU A 143 -13.26 -17.76 -12.03
CA LEU A 143 -12.17 -18.60 -12.52
C LEU A 143 -12.74 -19.82 -13.26
N GLU A 144 -12.42 -19.96 -14.55
CA GLU A 144 -12.88 -21.05 -15.41
C GLU A 144 -11.72 -21.70 -16.16
N ALA A 145 -11.74 -23.02 -16.25
CA ALA A 145 -10.75 -23.76 -17.04
C ALA A 145 -10.75 -23.30 -18.51
N GLY A 146 -9.57 -23.09 -19.06
CA GLY A 146 -9.39 -22.59 -20.41
C GLY A 146 -9.42 -21.06 -20.55
N MET A 147 -9.61 -20.30 -19.47
CA MET A 147 -9.35 -18.85 -19.51
C MET A 147 -7.84 -18.57 -19.50
N ASP A 148 -7.43 -17.49 -20.18
CA ASP A 148 -6.07 -16.96 -20.07
C ASP A 148 -6.07 -15.88 -18.99
N LEU A 149 -5.29 -16.13 -17.93
CA LEU A 149 -5.02 -15.16 -16.88
C LEU A 149 -3.74 -14.39 -17.19
N CYS A 150 -3.79 -13.13 -16.83
CA CYS A 150 -2.62 -12.30 -16.72
C CYS A 150 -1.88 -12.57 -15.40
N LEU A 151 -0.60 -12.91 -15.47
CA LEU A 151 0.26 -13.09 -14.30
C LEU A 151 1.04 -11.80 -14.02
N PRO A 152 0.97 -11.26 -12.79
CA PRO A 152 1.77 -10.12 -12.39
C PRO A 152 3.24 -10.54 -12.17
N ALA A 153 4.07 -9.60 -11.69
CA ALA A 153 5.46 -9.88 -11.40
C ALA A 153 5.63 -10.95 -10.32
N LYS A 154 6.60 -11.85 -10.52
CA LYS A 154 6.92 -12.90 -9.55
C LYS A 154 7.52 -12.33 -8.27
N CYS A 155 7.35 -13.06 -7.17
CA CYS A 155 8.04 -12.81 -5.91
C CYS A 155 8.33 -14.11 -5.15
N LYS A 156 9.24 -14.03 -4.18
CA LYS A 156 9.47 -15.11 -3.22
C LYS A 156 8.24 -15.22 -2.32
N MET A 157 7.54 -16.34 -2.42
CA MET A 157 6.31 -16.61 -1.67
C MET A 157 6.62 -17.18 -0.29
N HIS A 158 5.90 -16.71 0.73
CA HIS A 158 5.88 -17.26 2.07
C HIS A 158 4.46 -17.71 2.45
N PRO A 159 4.24 -18.99 2.81
CA PRO A 159 2.96 -19.43 3.36
C PRO A 159 2.81 -18.94 4.80
N LEU A 160 1.80 -18.11 5.07
CA LEU A 160 1.54 -17.63 6.42
C LEU A 160 1.12 -18.79 7.34
N LYS A 161 1.80 -18.88 8.47
CA LYS A 161 1.57 -19.82 9.56
C LYS A 161 1.03 -19.10 10.79
N PRO A 162 0.31 -19.81 11.68
CA PRO A 162 -0.22 -19.22 12.92
C PRO A 162 0.85 -18.57 13.82
N GLU A 163 2.08 -19.07 13.76
CA GLU A 163 3.22 -18.56 14.52
C GLU A 163 3.98 -17.39 13.88
N ASP A 164 3.64 -17.01 12.64
CA ASP A 164 4.33 -15.90 11.97
C ASP A 164 3.94 -14.56 12.59
N SER A 165 4.95 -13.70 12.74
CA SER A 165 4.79 -12.28 13.05
C SER A 165 5.54 -11.47 12.00
N CYS A 166 5.21 -10.18 11.85
CA CYS A 166 6.01 -9.33 10.98
C CYS A 166 7.49 -9.36 11.37
N GLU A 167 7.80 -9.35 12.67
CA GLU A 167 9.18 -9.37 13.16
C GLU A 167 9.91 -10.66 12.77
N SER A 168 9.28 -11.83 12.96
CA SER A 168 9.91 -13.11 12.61
C SER A 168 10.14 -13.24 11.10
N LEU A 169 9.23 -12.72 10.28
CA LEU A 169 9.38 -12.70 8.82
C LEU A 169 10.51 -11.76 8.40
N LEU A 170 10.55 -10.55 8.92
CA LEU A 170 11.59 -9.58 8.57
C LEU A 170 12.98 -10.09 8.95
N GLU A 171 13.13 -10.73 10.11
CA GLU A 171 14.38 -11.36 10.53
C GLU A 171 14.73 -12.53 9.60
N ALA A 172 13.78 -13.45 9.34
CA ALA A 172 14.01 -14.63 8.51
C ALA A 172 14.41 -14.29 7.06
N TYR A 173 13.94 -13.14 6.55
CA TYR A 173 14.21 -12.69 5.19
C TYR A 173 15.24 -11.55 5.11
N GLY A 174 15.85 -11.15 6.22
CA GLY A 174 16.89 -10.11 6.27
C GLY A 174 16.40 -8.76 5.74
N ALA A 175 15.19 -8.38 6.14
CA ALA A 175 14.43 -7.29 5.54
C ALA A 175 14.19 -6.13 6.52
N GLY A 176 13.96 -4.93 5.99
CA GLY A 176 13.69 -3.74 6.81
C GLY A 176 12.21 -3.62 7.16
N GLN A 177 11.87 -2.79 8.15
CA GLN A 177 10.48 -2.64 8.62
C GLN A 177 9.46 -2.28 7.53
N LYS A 178 9.90 -1.65 6.43
CA LYS A 178 9.03 -1.27 5.30
C LYS A 178 8.83 -2.39 4.28
N SER A 179 9.67 -3.43 4.30
CA SER A 179 9.76 -4.40 3.22
C SER A 179 8.46 -5.19 3.02
N LEU A 180 7.75 -5.60 4.08
CA LEU A 180 6.49 -6.34 3.93
C LEU A 180 5.40 -5.50 3.21
N ALA A 181 5.27 -4.22 3.55
CA ALA A 181 4.32 -3.32 2.89
C ALA A 181 4.74 -3.02 1.45
N GLU A 182 6.04 -2.78 1.21
CA GLU A 182 6.57 -2.59 -0.14
C GLU A 182 6.39 -3.84 -1.01
N TRP A 183 6.51 -5.03 -0.41
CA TRP A 183 6.40 -6.30 -1.12
C TRP A 183 4.97 -6.64 -1.48
N ASN A 184 4.01 -6.13 -0.70
CA ASN A 184 2.61 -6.46 -0.82
C ASN A 184 1.75 -5.18 -0.80
N PRO A 185 1.92 -4.27 -1.78
CA PRO A 185 1.28 -2.95 -1.76
C PRO A 185 -0.25 -3.00 -1.90
N ARG A 186 -0.79 -4.14 -2.34
CA ARG A 186 -2.23 -4.42 -2.44
C ARG A 186 -2.79 -5.18 -1.23
N LEU A 187 -1.93 -5.57 -0.29
CA LEU A 187 -2.33 -6.18 0.96
C LEU A 187 -2.29 -5.15 2.07
N TYR A 188 -3.35 -5.12 2.85
CA TYR A 188 -3.35 -4.38 4.08
C TYR A 188 -2.77 -5.24 5.20
N ILE A 189 -1.43 -5.30 5.27
CA ILE A 189 -0.72 -6.08 6.30
C ILE A 189 -0.66 -5.28 7.59
N GLN A 190 -1.42 -5.70 8.59
CA GLN A 190 -1.32 -5.19 9.95
C GLN A 190 -0.53 -6.16 10.81
N CYS A 191 0.60 -5.72 11.38
CA CYS A 191 1.47 -6.61 12.15
C CYS A 191 0.84 -7.13 13.43
N ASP A 192 -0.09 -6.37 14.03
CA ASP A 192 -0.85 -6.80 15.21
C ASP A 192 -1.92 -7.86 14.91
N ASN A 193 -2.21 -8.10 13.63
CA ASN A 193 -3.27 -8.99 13.20
C ASN A 193 -2.87 -9.78 11.93
N LEU A 194 -1.58 -10.10 11.80
CA LEU A 194 -1.03 -10.80 10.64
C LEU A 194 -1.71 -12.17 10.45
N ASN A 195 -2.07 -12.82 11.56
CA ASN A 195 -2.79 -14.09 11.63
C ASN A 195 -4.22 -14.04 11.05
N ALA A 196 -4.81 -12.86 10.84
CA ALA A 196 -6.09 -12.74 10.14
C ALA A 196 -5.94 -12.87 8.63
N ILE A 197 -4.71 -12.79 8.10
CA ILE A 197 -4.40 -13.03 6.71
C ILE A 197 -4.10 -14.52 6.53
N THR A 198 -4.75 -15.14 5.56
CA THR A 198 -4.53 -16.54 5.19
C THR A 198 -3.89 -16.62 3.81
N GLY A 199 -3.17 -17.71 3.55
CA GLY A 199 -2.54 -17.95 2.26
C GLY A 199 -1.07 -17.54 2.23
N TYR A 200 -0.66 -16.86 1.16
CA TYR A 200 0.75 -16.56 0.86
C TYR A 200 0.98 -15.07 0.70
N ILE A 201 2.15 -14.60 1.12
CA ILE A 201 2.63 -13.22 0.94
C ILE A 201 4.00 -13.19 0.24
N CYS A 202 4.33 -12.07 -0.39
CA CYS A 202 5.67 -11.81 -0.88
C CYS A 202 6.63 -11.44 0.26
N VAL A 203 7.84 -11.99 0.21
CA VAL A 203 8.94 -11.75 1.17
C VAL A 203 10.29 -11.48 0.48
N GLY A 204 10.26 -10.98 -0.76
CA GLY A 204 11.43 -10.77 -1.60
C GLY A 204 11.07 -10.67 -3.06
#